data_AF-A0A0C4EXI2-F1
#
_entry.id   AF-A0A0C4EXI2-F1
#
_cell.length_a   1.000
_cell.length_b   1.000
_cell.length_c   1.000
_cell.angle_alpha   90.00
_cell.angle_beta   90.00
_cell.angle_gamma   90.00
#
_symmetry.space_group_name_H-M   'P 1'
#
loop_
_entity.id
_entity.type
_entity.pdbx_description
1 polymer ?
#
loop_
_entity_poly.entity_id
_entity_poly.type
_entity_poly.pdbx_seq_one_letter_code
_entity_poly.pdbx_strand_id
1 'polypeptide(L)'
;MISTTSSLPQSRPFPQEYNSQLMINRTPAHEQSATTTRREMNSDYEELAVPTINPYNETPSREPFNIDPDLVRILTKNQAIIERSAPRFVISSIRPGDIDRSLIHIIALTRLDRLGRLHESESLYFHDFSRIVKHKYGSSCRYLKTRLNFHPNPVTGGPNDIQFFCADGSLRDWLDYRVTKNEWPYAIPHEYQHMVVWSRLPLLDPSQARTATELSDAHEVGLSGFENLSPEFVALLDIAGLNTHNRFTSSPENPPPPASGGRLDTQIRRFVAARWPREQGFVDSMWFLNPVHLQSCPQLPHFHVFVKKI
;
A
#
# COMPACT_ATOMS: atom_id res chain seq x y z
N MET A 1 -37.64 -32.95 -23.69
CA MET A 1 -36.21 -32.60 -23.66
C MET A 1 -36.10 -31.09 -23.81
N ILE A 2 -36.01 -30.38 -22.68
CA ILE A 2 -35.97 -28.92 -22.64
C ILE A 2 -34.51 -28.55 -22.38
N SER A 3 -33.87 -27.92 -23.37
CA SER A 3 -32.48 -27.48 -23.31
C SER A 3 -32.45 -26.03 -22.85
N THR A 4 -31.95 -25.78 -21.65
CA THR A 4 -31.73 -24.45 -21.07
C THR A 4 -30.24 -24.12 -21.12
N THR A 5 -29.85 -23.25 -22.05
CA THR A 5 -28.51 -22.68 -22.11
C THR A 5 -28.40 -21.48 -21.16
N SER A 6 -27.60 -21.66 -20.12
CA SER A 6 -27.21 -20.63 -19.15
C SER A 6 -26.14 -19.71 -19.74
N SER A 7 -26.45 -18.42 -19.89
CA SER A 7 -25.51 -17.37 -20.25
C SER A 7 -24.74 -16.87 -19.02
N LEU A 8 -23.41 -16.93 -19.09
CA LEU A 8 -22.49 -16.32 -18.12
C LEU A 8 -22.46 -14.79 -18.28
N PRO A 9 -22.33 -13.99 -17.21
CA PRO A 9 -22.16 -12.55 -17.32
C PRO A 9 -20.72 -12.20 -17.76
N GLN A 10 -20.62 -11.44 -18.85
CA GLN A 10 -19.38 -10.87 -19.35
C GLN A 10 -18.82 -9.85 -18.36
N SER A 11 -17.57 -10.05 -17.95
CA SER A 11 -16.74 -9.07 -17.26
C SER A 11 -16.47 -7.89 -18.19
N ARG A 12 -16.70 -6.67 -17.69
CA ARG A 12 -16.41 -5.43 -18.44
C ARG A 12 -14.90 -5.21 -18.49
N PRO A 13 -14.28 -5.12 -19.68
CA PRO A 13 -12.88 -4.75 -19.78
C PRO A 13 -12.70 -3.25 -19.51
N PHE A 14 -11.59 -2.90 -18.87
CA PHE A 14 -11.08 -1.53 -18.76
C PHE A 14 -10.91 -0.92 -20.16
N PRO A 15 -11.22 0.37 -20.39
CA PRO A 15 -11.06 0.98 -21.70
C PRO A 15 -9.57 1.12 -22.06
N GLN A 16 -9.24 0.48 -23.18
CA GLN A 16 -7.99 0.61 -23.93
C GLN A 16 -7.73 2.06 -24.36
N GLU A 17 -6.44 2.35 -24.51
CA GLU A 17 -5.83 3.63 -24.83
C GLU A 17 -6.46 4.33 -26.05
N TYR A 18 -6.94 5.55 -25.85
CA TYR A 18 -7.25 6.47 -26.94
C TYR A 18 -5.97 7.17 -27.41
N ASN A 19 -5.42 6.69 -28.53
CA ASN A 19 -4.53 7.46 -29.38
C ASN A 19 -5.35 8.58 -30.06
N SER A 20 -4.97 9.83 -29.84
CA SER A 20 -5.41 10.95 -30.67
C SER A 20 -4.23 11.88 -30.92
N GLN A 21 -3.65 11.71 -32.11
CA GLN A 21 -2.89 12.74 -32.80
C GLN A 21 -3.82 13.91 -33.07
N LEU A 22 -3.43 15.11 -32.64
CA LEU A 22 -3.80 16.34 -33.32
C LEU A 22 -2.71 17.39 -33.06
N MET A 23 -2.07 17.77 -34.16
CA MET A 23 -1.25 18.95 -34.29
C MET A 23 -2.07 20.20 -33.93
N ILE A 24 -1.40 21.25 -33.43
CA ILE A 24 -1.49 22.64 -33.93
C ILE A 24 -0.48 23.55 -33.19
N ASN A 25 0.40 24.12 -34.01
CA ASN A 25 1.06 25.45 -34.00
C ASN A 25 1.79 26.02 -32.77
N ARG A 26 3.09 26.23 -33.00
CA ARG A 26 3.99 27.19 -32.34
C ARG A 26 3.79 28.60 -32.90
N THR A 27 3.85 29.62 -32.03
CA THR A 27 4.68 30.83 -32.25
C THR A 27 4.99 31.53 -30.91
N PRO A 28 6.11 32.27 -30.79
CA PRO A 28 6.77 32.61 -29.53
C PRO A 28 6.58 34.08 -29.12
N ALA A 29 6.79 34.39 -27.84
CA ALA A 29 7.09 35.77 -27.40
C ALA A 29 7.82 35.82 -26.05
N HIS A 30 8.90 36.61 -26.04
CA HIS A 30 9.59 37.30 -24.92
C HIS A 30 10.13 36.46 -23.75
N GLU A 31 11.44 36.27 -23.56
CA GLU A 31 12.58 37.22 -23.46
C GLU A 31 12.62 38.05 -22.16
N GLN A 32 13.46 37.54 -21.24
CA GLN A 32 14.34 38.21 -20.27
C GLN A 32 13.79 39.28 -19.32
N SER A 33 13.97 39.04 -18.02
CA SER A 33 14.84 39.90 -17.20
C SER A 33 15.22 39.23 -15.88
N ALA A 34 16.53 39.13 -15.68
CA ALA A 34 17.16 38.80 -14.42
C ALA A 34 17.10 40.00 -13.47
N THR A 35 16.87 39.78 -12.18
CA THR A 35 17.32 40.72 -11.16
C THR A 35 17.75 39.94 -9.92
N THR A 36 19.06 39.94 -9.74
CA THR A 36 19.79 39.48 -8.56
C THR A 36 19.57 40.46 -7.42
N THR A 37 19.08 40.00 -6.27
CA THR A 37 19.24 40.75 -5.02
C THR A 37 19.68 39.81 -3.90
N ARG A 38 20.97 39.90 -3.62
CA ARG A 38 21.69 39.35 -2.47
C ARG A 38 21.22 40.09 -1.23
N ARG A 39 20.62 39.39 -0.25
CA ARG A 39 20.41 39.96 1.08
C ARG A 39 20.44 38.89 2.18
N GLU A 40 21.50 39.00 2.97
CA GLU A 40 21.63 38.78 4.42
C GLU A 40 21.35 37.38 5.00
N MET A 41 22.45 36.73 5.41
CA MET A 41 22.48 35.62 6.37
C MET A 41 22.00 36.10 7.73
N ASN A 42 20.83 35.66 8.16
CA ASN A 42 20.49 35.55 9.57
C ASN A 42 20.67 34.09 10.00
N SER A 43 21.60 33.88 10.92
CA SER A 43 21.78 32.64 11.67
C SER A 43 20.70 32.57 12.74
N ASP A 44 19.53 32.08 12.36
CA ASP A 44 18.47 31.78 13.31
C ASP A 44 18.66 30.36 13.85
N TYR A 45 18.74 30.30 15.18
CA TYR A 45 18.78 29.09 15.97
C TYR A 45 17.68 28.13 15.53
N GLU A 46 18.07 26.91 15.11
CA GLU A 46 17.15 25.78 14.95
C GLU A 46 16.52 25.47 16.31
N GLU A 47 15.35 26.05 16.53
CA GLU A 47 14.41 25.61 17.55
C GLU A 47 14.07 24.14 17.23
N LEU A 48 14.67 23.22 18.00
CA LEU A 48 14.44 21.78 17.91
C LEU A 48 12.95 21.51 18.09
N ALA A 49 12.21 21.50 16.98
CA ALA A 49 10.80 21.14 16.96
C ALA A 49 10.67 19.76 17.62
N VAL A 50 9.93 19.71 18.73
CA VAL A 50 9.55 18.46 19.39
C VAL A 50 8.98 17.56 18.29
N PRO A 51 9.59 16.39 18.00
CA PRO A 51 9.15 15.58 16.89
C PRO A 51 7.69 15.21 17.14
N THR A 52 6.79 15.74 16.31
CA THR A 52 5.39 15.35 16.28
C THR A 52 5.38 13.83 16.18
N ILE A 53 4.98 13.17 17.28
CA ILE A 53 4.95 11.72 17.38
C ILE A 53 3.98 11.24 16.30
N ASN A 54 4.51 10.60 15.26
CA ASN A 54 3.68 10.02 14.22
C ASN A 54 2.90 8.84 14.85
N PRO A 55 1.56 8.92 14.98
CA PRO A 55 0.83 7.94 15.77
C PRO A 55 0.83 6.54 15.14
N TYR A 56 1.11 6.41 13.85
CA TYR A 56 1.07 5.15 13.09
C TYR A 56 2.44 4.70 12.57
N ASN A 57 3.53 5.20 13.16
CA ASN A 57 4.89 4.86 12.77
C ASN A 57 5.13 5.02 11.26
N GLU A 58 4.74 6.15 10.65
CA GLU A 58 5.20 6.48 9.29
C GLU A 58 6.70 6.77 9.28
N THR A 59 7.34 6.58 8.12
CA THR A 59 8.72 7.04 7.94
C THR A 59 8.77 8.56 8.11
N PRO A 60 9.56 9.10 9.04
CA PRO A 60 9.71 10.54 9.20
C PRO A 60 10.18 11.19 7.90
N SER A 61 9.50 12.25 7.47
CA SER A 61 9.92 13.03 6.29
C SER A 61 10.91 14.10 6.73
N ARG A 62 12.15 14.08 6.20
CA ARG A 62 13.15 15.13 6.45
C ARG A 62 12.94 16.39 5.60
N GLU A 63 12.22 16.24 4.50
CA GLU A 63 11.67 17.35 3.71
C GLU A 63 10.16 17.24 3.86
N PRO A 64 9.38 18.33 4.01
CA PRO A 64 7.92 18.22 3.93
C PRO A 64 7.63 17.45 2.65
N PHE A 65 6.89 16.33 2.75
CA PHE A 65 6.50 15.56 1.56
C PHE A 65 6.01 16.59 0.58
N ASN A 66 6.72 16.76 -0.54
CA ASN A 66 6.50 17.88 -1.45
C ASN A 66 5.22 17.54 -2.23
N ILE A 67 4.10 17.59 -1.53
CA ILE A 67 2.77 17.38 -2.06
C ILE A 67 2.62 18.53 -3.05
N ASP A 68 2.56 18.17 -4.32
CA ASP A 68 2.33 19.11 -5.38
C ASP A 68 1.17 20.03 -4.97
N PRO A 69 1.39 21.36 -4.89
CA PRO A 69 0.35 22.30 -4.47
C PRO A 69 -0.96 22.14 -5.27
N ASP A 70 -0.87 21.70 -6.53
CA ASP A 70 -2.04 21.46 -7.36
C ASP A 70 -2.84 20.22 -6.94
N LEU A 71 -2.20 19.28 -6.24
CA LEU A 71 -2.82 18.07 -5.69
C LEU A 71 -3.38 18.28 -4.29
N VAL A 72 -2.87 19.24 -3.51
CA VAL A 72 -3.32 19.52 -2.13
C VAL A 72 -4.84 19.63 -2.07
N ARG A 73 -5.45 20.46 -2.93
CA ARG A 73 -6.91 20.64 -2.96
C ARG A 73 -7.67 19.34 -3.20
N ILE A 74 -7.16 18.47 -4.08
CA ILE A 74 -7.81 17.19 -4.40
C ILE A 74 -7.68 16.22 -3.24
N LEU A 75 -6.49 16.15 -2.62
CA LEU A 75 -6.25 15.31 -1.45
C LEU A 75 -7.10 15.75 -0.26
N THR A 76 -7.24 17.05 -0.01
CA THR A 76 -8.16 17.59 1.02
C THR A 76 -9.60 17.21 0.74
N LYS A 77 -10.06 17.30 -0.52
CA LYS A 77 -11.40 16.84 -0.90
C LYS A 77 -11.58 15.34 -0.66
N ASN A 78 -10.56 14.54 -0.97
CA ASN A 78 -10.60 13.09 -0.73
C ASN A 78 -10.70 12.77 0.75
N GLN A 79 -9.91 13.46 1.59
CA GLN A 79 -9.96 13.30 3.04
C GLN A 79 -11.35 13.65 3.60
N ALA A 80 -11.96 14.73 3.13
CA ALA A 80 -13.33 15.10 3.50
C ALA A 80 -14.40 14.10 3.01
N ILE A 81 -14.16 13.37 1.91
CA ILE A 81 -15.02 12.25 1.48
C ILE A 81 -14.91 11.11 2.50
N ILE A 82 -13.68 10.72 2.84
CA ILE A 82 -13.42 9.61 3.76
C ILE A 82 -14.04 9.88 5.13
N GLU A 83 -13.86 11.07 5.69
CA GLU A 83 -14.35 11.42 7.04
C GLU A 83 -15.87 11.41 7.17
N ARG A 84 -16.59 11.84 6.12
CA ARG A 84 -18.07 11.92 6.18
C ARG A 84 -18.77 10.62 5.79
N SER A 85 -18.08 9.72 5.08
CA SER A 85 -18.69 8.53 4.51
C SER A 85 -18.64 7.34 5.46
N ALA A 86 -19.66 6.49 5.40
CA ALA A 86 -19.62 5.20 6.06
C ALA A 86 -18.64 4.25 5.34
N PRO A 87 -17.90 3.40 6.08
CA PRO A 87 -17.08 2.35 5.49
C PRO A 87 -17.89 1.43 4.58
N ARG A 88 -17.28 1.01 3.47
CA ARG A 88 -17.83 -0.03 2.60
C ARG A 88 -17.57 -1.42 3.19
N PHE A 89 -16.41 -1.64 3.77
CA PHE A 89 -16.03 -2.94 4.35
C PHE A 89 -16.26 -2.94 5.86
N VAL A 90 -16.48 -4.14 6.40
CA VAL A 90 -16.61 -4.41 7.83
C VAL A 90 -15.58 -5.47 8.21
N ILE A 91 -15.20 -5.55 9.49
CA ILE A 91 -14.21 -6.55 9.94
C ILE A 91 -14.71 -7.96 9.68
N SER A 92 -15.85 -8.32 10.28
CA SER A 92 -16.48 -9.61 10.12
C SER A 92 -17.93 -9.45 9.68
N SER A 93 -18.38 -10.38 8.85
CA SER A 93 -19.79 -10.60 8.60
C SER A 93 -20.06 -12.10 8.46
N ILE A 94 -21.08 -12.58 9.16
CA ILE A 94 -21.59 -13.95 9.07
C ILE A 94 -22.79 -14.07 8.13
N ARG A 95 -23.30 -12.94 7.62
CA ARG A 95 -24.44 -12.95 6.69
C ARG A 95 -23.92 -13.33 5.31
N PRO A 96 -24.47 -14.37 4.66
CA PRO A 96 -23.97 -14.87 3.37
C PRO A 96 -23.81 -13.80 2.29
N GLY A 97 -24.71 -12.80 2.24
CA GLY A 97 -24.64 -11.69 1.27
C GLY A 97 -23.59 -10.62 1.57
N ASP A 98 -23.05 -10.59 2.79
CA ASP A 98 -22.11 -9.57 3.26
C ASP A 98 -20.68 -10.11 3.43
N ILE A 99 -20.44 -11.41 3.19
CA ILE A 99 -19.10 -12.03 3.23
C ILE A 99 -18.14 -11.30 2.29
N ASP A 100 -18.64 -10.87 1.14
CA ASP A 100 -17.91 -10.10 0.14
C ASP A 100 -17.50 -8.68 0.59
N ARG A 101 -17.98 -8.24 1.76
CA ARG A 101 -17.61 -6.98 2.44
C ARG A 101 -16.79 -7.23 3.72
N SER A 102 -16.58 -8.49 4.09
CA SER A 102 -15.85 -8.87 5.30
C SER A 102 -14.35 -8.87 5.03
N LEU A 103 -13.62 -7.99 5.74
CA LEU A 103 -12.17 -7.89 5.62
C LEU A 103 -11.47 -9.19 6.04
N ILE A 104 -11.93 -9.88 7.09
CA ILE A 104 -11.32 -11.16 7.48
C ILE A 104 -11.40 -12.20 6.36
N HIS A 105 -12.52 -12.29 5.65
CA HIS A 105 -12.67 -13.25 4.53
C HIS A 105 -11.84 -12.82 3.33
N ILE A 106 -11.89 -11.54 2.97
CA ILE A 106 -11.14 -11.00 1.84
C ILE A 106 -9.63 -11.22 2.03
N ILE A 107 -9.11 -10.89 3.21
CA ILE A 107 -7.69 -11.02 3.53
C ILE A 107 -7.29 -12.49 3.69
N ALA A 108 -8.04 -13.30 4.46
CA ALA A 108 -7.68 -14.70 4.69
C ALA A 108 -7.68 -15.55 3.41
N LEU A 109 -8.56 -15.23 2.45
CA LEU A 109 -8.70 -15.94 1.18
C LEU A 109 -8.00 -15.23 0.01
N THR A 110 -7.23 -14.16 0.28
CA THR A 110 -6.51 -13.38 -0.72
C THR A 110 -7.40 -12.90 -1.88
N ARG A 111 -8.67 -12.57 -1.62
CA ARG A 111 -9.63 -12.06 -2.62
C ARG A 111 -9.45 -10.55 -2.82
N LEU A 112 -8.23 -10.13 -3.13
CA LEU A 112 -7.81 -8.72 -3.08
C LEU A 112 -8.52 -7.85 -4.14
N ASP A 113 -9.05 -8.45 -5.21
CA ASP A 113 -9.91 -7.81 -6.21
C ASP A 113 -11.19 -7.20 -5.62
N ARG A 114 -11.62 -7.69 -4.44
CA ARG A 114 -12.82 -7.21 -3.74
C ARG A 114 -12.58 -5.90 -3.01
N LEU A 115 -11.34 -5.58 -2.68
CA LEU A 115 -11.00 -4.34 -1.99
C LEU A 115 -11.17 -3.15 -2.93
N GLY A 116 -11.83 -2.11 -2.46
CA GLY A 116 -12.15 -0.94 -3.28
C GLY A 116 -12.26 0.33 -2.45
N ARG A 117 -12.34 1.46 -3.15
CA ARG A 117 -12.51 2.78 -2.52
C ARG A 117 -13.99 3.10 -2.38
N LEU A 118 -14.27 4.23 -1.71
CA LEU A 118 -15.57 4.87 -1.80
C LEU A 118 -15.80 5.34 -3.24
N HIS A 119 -17.03 5.26 -3.74
CA HIS A 119 -17.34 5.62 -5.13
C HIS A 119 -16.94 7.08 -5.45
N GLU A 120 -17.24 8.02 -4.55
CA GLU A 120 -16.84 9.42 -4.72
C GLU A 120 -15.31 9.61 -4.70
N SER A 121 -14.60 8.87 -3.83
CA SER A 121 -13.13 8.88 -3.77
C SER A 121 -12.51 8.31 -5.04
N GLU A 122 -13.06 7.21 -5.55
CA GLU A 122 -12.63 6.58 -6.80
C GLU A 122 -12.86 7.50 -8.02
N SER A 123 -14.03 8.13 -8.08
CA SER A 123 -14.35 9.13 -9.12
C SER A 123 -13.36 10.29 -9.09
N LEU A 124 -13.08 10.85 -7.91
CA LEU A 124 -12.10 11.91 -7.73
C LEU A 124 -10.68 11.49 -8.13
N TYR A 125 -10.30 10.24 -7.84
CA TYR A 125 -9.01 9.68 -8.24
C TYR A 125 -8.85 9.65 -9.76
N PHE A 126 -9.86 9.15 -10.50
CA PHE A 126 -9.76 8.97 -11.94
C PHE A 126 -9.95 10.27 -12.73
N HIS A 127 -10.89 11.13 -12.33
CA HIS A 127 -11.25 12.31 -13.11
C HIS A 127 -10.37 13.53 -12.83
N ASP A 128 -9.90 13.69 -11.59
CA ASP A 128 -9.12 14.87 -11.20
C ASP A 128 -7.65 14.51 -10.93
N PHE A 129 -7.39 13.65 -9.95
CA PHE A 129 -6.02 13.34 -9.54
C PHE A 129 -5.18 12.73 -10.67
N SER A 130 -5.68 11.66 -11.29
CA SER A 130 -4.96 10.94 -12.34
C SER A 130 -4.69 11.82 -13.56
N ARG A 131 -5.58 12.77 -13.85
CA ARG A 131 -5.42 13.73 -14.95
C ARG A 131 -4.29 14.72 -14.68
N ILE A 132 -4.24 15.31 -13.49
CA ILE A 132 -3.14 16.21 -13.10
C ILE A 132 -1.81 15.45 -13.06
N VAL A 133 -1.81 14.26 -12.45
CA VAL A 133 -0.64 13.40 -12.37
C VAL A 133 -0.11 13.02 -13.75
N LYS A 134 -0.99 12.61 -14.67
CA LYS A 134 -0.60 12.29 -16.05
C LYS A 134 -0.07 13.52 -16.78
N HIS A 135 -0.69 14.68 -16.60
CA HIS A 135 -0.25 15.91 -17.25
C HIS A 135 1.14 16.37 -16.79
N LYS A 136 1.39 16.39 -15.48
CA LYS A 136 2.65 16.89 -14.90
C LYS A 136 3.79 15.87 -14.87
N TYR A 137 3.47 14.63 -14.55
CA TYR A 137 4.47 13.58 -14.29
C TYR A 137 4.48 12.49 -15.37
N GLY A 138 3.54 12.53 -16.33
CA GLY A 138 3.40 11.51 -17.38
C GLY A 138 2.70 10.23 -16.91
N SER A 139 2.93 9.78 -15.67
CA SER A 139 2.26 8.61 -15.08
C SER A 139 2.25 8.63 -13.55
N SER A 140 1.32 7.89 -12.94
CA SER A 140 1.28 7.71 -11.48
C SER A 140 2.54 7.04 -10.94
N CYS A 141 3.14 6.13 -11.71
CA CYS A 141 4.37 5.45 -11.32
C CYS A 141 5.56 6.41 -11.28
N ARG A 142 5.66 7.35 -12.23
CA ARG A 142 6.69 8.39 -12.22
C ARG A 142 6.46 9.41 -11.11
N TYR A 143 5.20 9.81 -10.88
CA TYR A 143 4.82 10.65 -9.75
C TYR A 143 5.26 10.04 -8.41
N LEU A 144 4.93 8.77 -8.18
CA LEU A 144 5.31 8.06 -6.95
C LEU A 144 6.82 7.91 -6.81
N LYS A 145 7.57 7.62 -7.89
CA LYS A 145 9.03 7.57 -7.85
C LYS A 145 9.64 8.90 -7.41
N THR A 146 9.18 10.01 -8.00
CA THR A 146 9.62 11.36 -7.61
C THR A 146 9.28 11.64 -6.17
N ARG A 147 8.07 11.28 -5.73
CA ARG A 147 7.59 11.59 -4.39
C ARG A 147 8.28 10.77 -3.29
N LEU A 148 8.49 9.48 -3.52
CA LEU A 148 9.17 8.61 -2.55
C LEU A 148 10.65 8.97 -2.42
N ASN A 149 11.22 9.59 -3.46
CA ASN A 149 12.58 10.11 -3.51
C ASN A 149 13.60 9.12 -2.94
N PHE A 150 13.52 7.86 -3.37
CA PHE A 150 14.54 6.88 -3.04
C PHE A 150 15.86 7.37 -3.64
N HIS A 151 16.80 7.74 -2.78
CA HIS A 151 18.12 8.14 -3.25
C HIS A 151 18.76 7.00 -4.05
N PRO A 152 19.39 7.31 -5.19
CA PRO A 152 20.20 6.33 -5.88
C PRO A 152 21.34 5.93 -4.92
N ASN A 153 21.26 4.72 -4.37
CA ASN A 153 22.38 4.17 -3.63
C ASN A 153 23.39 3.66 -4.65
N PRO A 154 24.70 3.95 -4.52
CA PRO A 154 25.70 3.24 -5.30
C PRO A 154 25.47 1.74 -5.08
N VAL A 155 25.32 0.98 -6.16
CA VAL A 155 25.14 -0.47 -6.10
C VAL A 155 26.40 -1.05 -5.46
N THR A 156 26.36 -1.31 -4.16
CA THR A 156 27.38 -2.07 -3.44
C THR A 156 27.09 -3.54 -3.69
N GLY A 157 27.41 -4.01 -4.89
CA GLY A 157 27.16 -5.38 -5.33
C GLY A 157 27.58 -5.57 -6.78
N GLY A 158 28.11 -6.75 -7.12
CA GLY A 158 28.35 -7.11 -8.51
C GLY A 158 27.03 -7.27 -9.29
N PRO A 159 27.08 -7.39 -10.63
CA PRO A 159 25.88 -7.55 -11.49
C PRO A 159 24.93 -8.70 -11.11
N ASN A 160 25.38 -9.64 -10.26
CA ASN A 160 24.64 -10.84 -9.87
C ASN A 160 24.13 -10.83 -8.43
N ASP A 161 24.36 -9.76 -7.64
CA ASP A 161 23.96 -9.72 -6.23
C ASP A 161 22.63 -8.95 -6.07
N ILE A 162 21.53 -9.59 -6.46
CA ILE A 162 20.19 -9.02 -6.27
C ILE A 162 19.84 -9.13 -4.78
N GLN A 163 19.80 -7.97 -4.11
CA GLN A 163 19.33 -7.89 -2.73
C GLN A 163 17.80 -7.85 -2.69
N PHE A 164 17.21 -8.68 -1.83
CA PHE A 164 15.77 -8.74 -1.57
C PHE A 164 15.41 -8.05 -0.26
N PHE A 165 14.13 -7.74 -0.09
CA PHE A 165 13.59 -7.22 1.15
C PHE A 165 13.76 -8.24 2.29
N CYS A 166 14.60 -7.95 3.28
CA CYS A 166 14.88 -8.83 4.41
C CYS A 166 14.67 -8.12 5.75
N ALA A 167 13.61 -8.47 6.48
CA ALA A 167 13.27 -7.86 7.76
C ALA A 167 14.01 -8.52 8.94
N ASP A 168 15.34 -8.56 8.88
CA ASP A 168 16.24 -9.08 9.93
C ASP A 168 16.89 -7.96 10.78
N GLY A 169 16.44 -6.72 10.59
CA GLY A 169 17.00 -5.52 11.22
C GLY A 169 18.01 -4.77 10.35
N SER A 170 18.40 -5.31 9.19
CA SER A 170 19.31 -4.62 8.26
C SER A 170 18.63 -3.54 7.39
N LEU A 171 17.31 -3.61 7.21
CA LEU A 171 16.56 -2.63 6.43
C LEU A 171 16.63 -1.25 7.08
N ARG A 172 17.13 -0.28 6.33
CA ARG A 172 17.22 1.10 6.80
C ARG A 172 15.98 1.86 6.39
N ASP A 173 15.28 2.39 7.40
CA ASP A 173 14.22 3.37 7.18
C ASP A 173 14.78 4.51 6.32
N TRP A 174 13.97 5.02 5.42
CA TRP A 174 14.34 6.07 4.47
C TRP A 174 15.42 5.69 3.40
N LEU A 175 16.05 4.52 3.40
CA LEU A 175 16.95 4.12 2.31
C LEU A 175 16.43 2.92 1.52
N ASP A 176 15.92 1.92 2.23
CA ASP A 176 15.51 0.66 1.64
C ASP A 176 13.97 0.59 1.50
N TYR A 177 13.24 1.33 2.33
CA TYR A 177 11.78 1.42 2.28
C TYR A 177 11.23 2.79 2.72
N ARG A 178 9.92 2.99 2.54
CA ARG A 178 9.10 4.08 3.11
C ARG A 178 7.76 3.53 3.58
N VAL A 179 7.34 3.91 4.78
CA VAL A 179 6.00 3.65 5.30
C VAL A 179 5.20 4.96 5.24
N THR A 180 4.09 4.97 4.52
CA THR A 180 3.25 6.16 4.34
C THR A 180 1.78 5.82 4.51
N LYS A 181 0.98 6.73 5.06
CA LYS A 181 -0.47 6.66 4.95
C LYS A 181 -0.90 6.63 3.48
N ASN A 182 -1.81 5.72 3.11
CA ASN A 182 -2.40 5.69 1.79
C ASN A 182 -3.31 6.90 1.61
N GLU A 183 -3.00 7.77 0.65
CA GLU A 183 -3.81 8.94 0.32
C GLU A 183 -5.14 8.61 -0.35
N TRP A 184 -5.22 7.42 -0.95
CA TRP A 184 -6.39 6.93 -1.65
C TRP A 184 -6.81 5.58 -1.04
N PRO A 185 -7.15 5.58 0.26
CA PRO A 185 -7.38 4.37 1.02
C PRO A 185 -8.62 3.64 0.50
N TYR A 186 -8.61 2.32 0.63
CA TYR A 186 -9.82 1.52 0.55
C TYR A 186 -10.83 1.92 1.64
N ALA A 187 -12.10 1.65 1.37
CA ALA A 187 -13.23 2.05 2.21
C ALA A 187 -13.40 1.13 3.44
N ILE A 188 -12.35 0.99 4.24
CA ILE A 188 -12.25 0.14 5.43
C ILE A 188 -12.82 0.84 6.68
N PRO A 189 -13.06 0.11 7.79
CA PRO A 189 -13.51 0.70 9.06
C PRO A 189 -12.60 1.82 9.57
N HIS A 190 -13.18 2.85 10.18
CA HIS A 190 -12.49 4.09 10.57
C HIS A 190 -11.46 3.91 11.69
N GLU A 191 -11.57 2.84 12.46
CA GLU A 191 -10.58 2.46 13.47
C GLU A 191 -9.29 1.89 12.87
N TYR A 192 -9.26 1.63 11.56
CA TYR A 192 -8.07 1.21 10.82
C TYR A 192 -7.52 2.32 9.94
N GLN A 193 -6.20 2.46 9.96
CA GLN A 193 -5.46 3.26 9.00
C GLN A 193 -4.90 2.36 7.91
N HIS A 194 -5.17 2.72 6.65
CA HIS A 194 -4.55 2.08 5.49
C HIS A 194 -3.16 2.67 5.25
N MET A 195 -2.12 1.87 5.51
CA MET A 195 -0.71 2.17 5.29
C MET A 195 -0.20 1.47 4.02
N VAL A 196 0.81 2.06 3.38
CA VAL A 196 1.55 1.44 2.28
C VAL A 196 3.02 1.42 2.64
N VAL A 197 3.64 0.25 2.50
CA VAL A 197 5.08 0.06 2.64
C VAL A 197 5.67 -0.03 1.24
N TRP A 198 6.34 1.03 0.82
CA TRP A 198 7.07 1.09 -0.45
C TRP A 198 8.48 0.59 -0.23
N SER A 199 8.95 -0.30 -1.09
CA SER A 199 10.28 -0.87 -1.02
C SER A 199 11.08 -0.53 -2.26
N ARG A 200 12.37 -0.24 -2.07
CA ARG A 200 13.35 -0.16 -3.15
C ARG A 200 13.80 -1.55 -3.60
N LEU A 201 13.75 -2.52 -2.69
CA LEU A 201 14.15 -3.91 -2.90
C LEU A 201 12.95 -4.77 -3.35
N PRO A 202 13.13 -5.78 -4.22
CA PRO A 202 12.07 -6.74 -4.52
C PRO A 202 11.57 -7.44 -3.24
N LEU A 203 10.25 -7.58 -3.13
CA LEU A 203 9.61 -8.13 -1.93
C LEU A 203 9.63 -9.66 -1.86
N LEU A 204 9.68 -10.32 -3.02
CA LEU A 204 9.59 -11.77 -3.13
C LEU A 204 10.95 -12.33 -3.53
N ASP A 205 11.60 -13.03 -2.59
CA ASP A 205 12.85 -13.75 -2.80
C ASP A 205 12.53 -15.19 -3.27
N PRO A 206 12.84 -15.57 -4.52
CA PRO A 206 12.55 -16.90 -5.04
C PRO A 206 13.16 -18.03 -4.22
N SER A 207 14.29 -17.78 -3.51
CA SER A 207 14.92 -18.79 -2.65
C SER A 207 14.10 -19.11 -1.39
N GLN A 208 13.11 -18.28 -1.06
CA GLN A 208 12.17 -18.49 0.03
C GLN A 208 10.87 -19.16 -0.43
N ALA A 209 10.76 -19.57 -1.69
CA ALA A 209 9.62 -20.35 -2.16
C ALA A 209 9.74 -21.82 -1.71
N ARG A 210 8.67 -22.37 -1.15
CA ARG A 210 8.54 -23.76 -0.71
C ARG A 210 8.27 -24.72 -1.86
N THR A 211 7.59 -24.22 -2.90
CA THR A 211 7.26 -24.98 -4.10
C THR A 211 7.70 -24.21 -5.33
N ALA A 212 7.85 -24.91 -6.46
CA ALA A 212 8.19 -24.28 -7.73
C ALA A 212 7.12 -23.30 -8.23
N THR A 213 5.86 -23.43 -7.77
CA THR A 213 4.74 -22.59 -8.19
C THR A 213 4.50 -21.40 -7.26
N GLU A 214 4.96 -21.43 -6.00
CA GLU A 214 4.57 -20.45 -4.98
C GLU A 214 4.87 -19.01 -5.40
N LEU A 215 5.98 -18.78 -6.11
CA LEU A 215 6.31 -17.45 -6.64
C LEU A 215 5.37 -17.01 -7.77
N SER A 216 5.01 -17.92 -8.67
CA SER A 216 4.04 -17.63 -9.74
C SER A 216 2.67 -17.37 -9.14
N ASP A 217 2.25 -18.21 -8.20
CA ASP A 217 0.99 -18.08 -7.46
C ASP A 217 0.95 -16.72 -6.75
N ALA A 218 2.02 -16.33 -6.06
CA ALA A 218 2.12 -15.02 -5.41
C ALA A 218 2.00 -13.84 -6.39
N HIS A 219 2.51 -13.95 -7.63
CA HIS A 219 2.32 -12.92 -8.65
C HIS A 219 0.90 -12.88 -9.21
N GLU A 220 0.25 -14.04 -9.35
CA GLU A 220 -1.08 -14.17 -9.94
C GLU A 220 -2.21 -13.83 -8.97
N VAL A 221 -2.12 -14.32 -7.72
CA VAL A 221 -3.17 -14.15 -6.70
C VAL A 221 -2.79 -13.15 -5.59
N GLY A 222 -1.51 -12.88 -5.40
CA GLY A 222 -1.01 -12.02 -4.31
C GLY A 222 -0.66 -12.81 -3.05
N LEU A 223 -0.33 -12.08 -1.98
CA LEU A 223 -0.10 -12.64 -0.65
C LEU A 223 -0.89 -11.84 0.38
N SER A 224 -1.24 -12.46 1.50
CA SER A 224 -1.94 -11.78 2.59
C SER A 224 -1.74 -12.50 3.92
N GLY A 225 -1.97 -11.77 5.00
CA GLY A 225 -1.89 -12.31 6.33
C GLY A 225 -2.33 -11.36 7.42
N PHE A 226 -2.17 -11.84 8.65
CA PHE A 226 -2.57 -11.17 9.87
C PHE A 226 -1.41 -11.20 10.86
N GLU A 227 -1.19 -10.12 11.59
CA GLU A 227 -0.21 -10.01 12.66
C GLU A 227 -0.80 -9.29 13.87
N ASN A 228 -0.25 -9.55 15.05
CA ASN A 228 -0.62 -8.88 16.31
C ASN A 228 -2.11 -9.01 16.67
N LEU A 229 -2.68 -10.20 16.48
CA LEU A 229 -4.10 -10.46 16.68
C LEU A 229 -4.50 -10.46 18.16
N SER A 230 -5.57 -9.75 18.48
CA SER A 230 -6.26 -9.87 19.77
C SER A 230 -6.97 -11.22 19.91
N PRO A 231 -7.21 -11.71 21.14
CA PRO A 231 -8.03 -12.89 21.38
C PRO A 231 -9.41 -12.80 20.72
N GLU A 232 -10.01 -11.61 20.73
CA GLU A 232 -11.31 -11.34 20.12
C GLU A 232 -11.25 -11.51 18.60
N PHE A 233 -10.18 -11.05 17.95
CA PHE A 233 -10.02 -11.20 16.51
C PHE A 233 -9.72 -12.65 16.11
N VAL A 234 -8.97 -13.40 16.92
CA VAL A 234 -8.78 -14.85 16.71
C VAL A 234 -10.13 -15.57 16.78
N ALA A 235 -10.97 -15.26 17.77
CA ALA A 235 -12.31 -15.83 17.87
C ALA A 235 -13.18 -15.50 16.65
N LEU A 236 -13.05 -14.30 16.07
CA LEU A 236 -13.74 -13.95 14.81
C LEU A 236 -13.27 -14.83 13.63
N LEU A 237 -11.97 -15.11 13.54
CA LEU A 237 -11.42 -16.01 12.52
C LEU A 237 -11.87 -17.46 12.73
N ASP A 238 -11.96 -17.92 13.98
CA ASP A 238 -12.47 -19.25 14.34
C ASP A 238 -13.95 -19.40 13.95
N ILE A 239 -14.80 -18.42 14.32
CA ILE A 239 -16.22 -18.39 13.98
C ILE A 239 -16.43 -18.39 12.46
N ALA A 240 -15.56 -17.69 11.72
CA ALA A 240 -15.60 -17.66 10.26
C ALA A 240 -15.05 -18.94 9.60
N GLY A 241 -14.48 -19.88 10.37
CA GLY A 241 -13.84 -21.09 9.84
C GLY A 241 -12.55 -20.80 9.07
N LEU A 242 -11.91 -19.66 9.31
CA LEU A 242 -10.71 -19.19 8.60
C LEU A 242 -9.41 -19.49 9.37
N ASN A 243 -9.51 -19.84 10.65
CA ASN A 243 -8.38 -20.25 11.47
C ASN A 243 -8.26 -21.78 11.58
N THR A 244 -8.40 -22.49 10.47
CA THR A 244 -8.21 -23.93 10.47
C THR A 244 -6.79 -24.28 10.91
N HIS A 245 -6.65 -25.35 11.69
CA HIS A 245 -5.37 -25.81 12.23
C HIS A 245 -4.64 -24.83 13.16
N ASN A 246 -5.36 -23.88 13.78
CA ASN A 246 -4.78 -22.86 14.68
C ASN A 246 -3.63 -22.10 14.01
N ARG A 247 -3.79 -21.78 12.71
CA ARG A 247 -2.80 -21.01 11.93
C ARG A 247 -2.51 -19.64 12.56
N PHE A 248 -3.49 -19.07 13.25
CA PHE A 248 -3.44 -17.78 13.91
C PHE A 248 -3.56 -17.97 15.42
N THR A 249 -2.68 -17.30 16.18
CA THR A 249 -2.69 -17.32 17.64
C THR A 249 -2.62 -15.89 18.17
N SER A 250 -3.16 -15.67 19.37
CA SER A 250 -3.13 -14.37 20.06
C SER A 250 -1.92 -14.19 20.99
N SER A 251 -1.12 -15.25 21.19
CA SER A 251 0.02 -15.22 22.12
C SER A 251 1.31 -14.86 21.39
N PRO A 252 2.05 -13.84 21.84
CA PRO A 252 3.40 -13.56 21.35
C PRO A 252 4.45 -14.56 21.87
N GLU A 253 4.12 -15.36 22.90
CA GLU A 253 5.11 -16.19 23.63
C GLU A 253 5.51 -17.48 22.91
N ASN A 254 4.78 -17.89 21.87
CA ASN A 254 5.13 -19.04 21.05
C ASN A 254 4.95 -18.69 19.57
N PRO A 255 5.86 -17.89 18.96
CA PRO A 255 5.89 -17.83 17.51
C PRO A 255 5.99 -19.28 17.02
N PRO A 256 5.12 -19.71 16.09
CA PRO A 256 5.26 -21.05 15.51
C PRO A 256 6.72 -21.20 15.08
N PRO A 257 7.39 -22.32 15.42
CA PRO A 257 8.78 -22.50 15.06
C PRO A 257 8.93 -22.16 13.58
N PRO A 258 9.96 -21.39 13.18
CA PRO A 258 10.15 -21.03 11.79
C PRO A 258 10.03 -22.33 11.00
N ALA A 259 8.99 -22.44 10.19
CA ALA A 259 8.77 -23.66 9.43
C ALA A 259 10.09 -23.93 8.71
N SER A 260 10.65 -25.13 8.90
CA SER A 260 11.92 -25.51 8.29
C SER A 260 11.72 -25.51 6.77
N GLY A 261 11.96 -24.36 6.15
CA GLY A 261 11.53 -24.01 4.80
C GLY A 261 11.04 -22.57 4.77
N GLY A 262 11.82 -21.68 4.16
CA GLY A 262 11.44 -20.28 3.95
C GLY A 262 10.04 -20.20 3.31
N ARG A 263 9.26 -19.20 3.71
CA ARG A 263 8.01 -18.85 3.02
C ARG A 263 8.16 -17.46 2.41
N LEU A 264 7.60 -17.25 1.22
CA LEU A 264 7.66 -15.95 0.54
C LEU A 264 7.10 -14.78 1.38
N ASP A 265 6.16 -15.04 2.28
CA ASP A 265 5.58 -14.02 3.16
C ASP A 265 6.40 -13.72 4.43
N THR A 266 7.43 -14.51 4.73
CA THR A 266 8.16 -14.45 6.02
C THR A 266 8.68 -13.05 6.33
N GLN A 267 9.29 -12.38 5.34
CA GLN A 267 9.91 -11.08 5.54
C GLN A 267 8.87 -9.97 5.72
N ILE A 268 7.72 -10.05 5.02
CA ILE A 268 6.61 -9.10 5.19
C ILE A 268 6.03 -9.23 6.61
N ARG A 269 5.78 -10.47 7.06
CA ARG A 269 5.24 -10.75 8.39
C ARG A 269 6.15 -10.21 9.51
N ARG A 270 7.45 -10.52 9.42
CA ARG A 270 8.47 -10.00 10.35
C ARG A 270 8.48 -8.48 10.37
N PHE A 271 8.45 -7.84 9.20
CA PHE A 271 8.40 -6.39 9.11
C PHE A 271 7.17 -5.80 9.79
N VAL A 272 5.98 -6.32 9.49
CA VAL A 272 4.71 -5.82 10.05
C VAL A 272 4.72 -5.95 11.58
N ALA A 273 5.10 -7.12 12.10
CA ALA A 273 5.17 -7.37 13.54
C ALA A 273 6.15 -6.41 14.25
N ALA A 274 7.33 -6.17 13.65
CA ALA A 274 8.33 -5.26 14.20
C ALA A 274 7.95 -3.77 14.08
N ARG A 275 7.27 -3.38 12.99
CA ARG A 275 6.92 -1.97 12.71
C ARG A 275 5.73 -1.48 13.53
N TRP A 276 4.75 -2.35 13.78
CA TRP A 276 3.54 -2.03 14.54
C TRP A 276 3.36 -3.01 15.71
N PRO A 277 4.26 -2.97 16.72
CA PRO A 277 4.29 -3.95 17.79
C PRO A 277 3.13 -3.76 18.78
N ARG A 278 2.66 -4.86 19.39
CA ARG A 278 1.53 -4.84 20.34
C ARG A 278 1.82 -4.02 21.59
N GLU A 279 3.07 -3.98 22.01
CA GLU A 279 3.57 -3.22 23.15
C GLU A 279 3.39 -1.70 22.96
N GLN A 280 3.24 -1.24 21.71
CA GLN A 280 2.94 0.16 21.36
C GLN A 280 1.44 0.41 21.09
N GLY A 281 0.57 -0.55 21.43
CA GLY A 281 -0.88 -0.44 21.27
C GLY A 281 -1.38 -0.80 19.88
N PHE A 282 -0.57 -1.40 19.01
CA PHE A 282 -1.03 -1.86 17.69
C PHE A 282 -1.60 -3.27 17.76
N VAL A 283 -2.82 -3.47 17.25
CA VAL A 283 -3.51 -4.75 17.29
C VAL A 283 -4.20 -5.05 15.96
N ASP A 284 -4.50 -6.32 15.72
CA ASP A 284 -5.35 -6.81 14.63
C ASP A 284 -4.87 -6.37 13.24
N SER A 285 -3.56 -6.35 13.01
CA SER A 285 -2.98 -5.87 11.74
C SER A 285 -3.27 -6.85 10.61
N MET A 286 -3.75 -6.32 9.49
CA MET A 286 -3.97 -7.07 8.25
C MET A 286 -3.03 -6.55 7.18
N TRP A 287 -2.34 -7.43 6.46
CA TRP A 287 -1.44 -7.01 5.39
C TRP A 287 -1.71 -7.80 4.11
N PHE A 288 -1.39 -7.20 2.97
CA PHE A 288 -1.48 -7.85 1.67
C PHE A 288 -0.55 -7.25 0.62
N LEU A 289 -0.06 -8.11 -0.25
CA LEU A 289 0.64 -7.78 -1.49
C LEU A 289 -0.32 -8.07 -2.65
N ASN A 290 -0.72 -7.03 -3.37
CA ASN A 290 -1.59 -7.18 -4.53
C ASN A 290 -0.92 -8.04 -5.62
N PRO A 291 -1.67 -8.89 -6.34
CA PRO A 291 -1.16 -9.54 -7.54
C PRO A 291 -0.76 -8.51 -8.60
N VAL A 292 0.12 -8.91 -9.51
CA VAL A 292 0.74 -8.00 -10.51
C VAL A 292 -0.32 -7.26 -11.33
N HIS A 293 -1.39 -7.94 -11.72
CA HIS A 293 -2.46 -7.36 -12.54
C HIS A 293 -3.33 -6.32 -11.82
N LEU A 294 -3.27 -6.24 -10.48
CA LEU A 294 -3.95 -5.22 -9.68
C LEU A 294 -3.02 -4.07 -9.25
N GLN A 295 -1.72 -4.17 -9.48
CA GLN A 295 -0.77 -3.13 -9.10
C GLN A 295 -0.75 -1.97 -10.10
N SER A 296 -0.89 -0.73 -9.60
CA SER A 296 -0.82 0.46 -10.46
C SER A 296 0.62 0.86 -10.86
N CYS A 297 1.63 0.44 -10.10
CA CYS A 297 3.04 0.70 -10.40
C CYS A 297 3.89 -0.53 -10.02
N PRO A 298 3.93 -1.57 -10.87
CA PRO A 298 4.66 -2.81 -10.59
C PRO A 298 6.18 -2.61 -10.42
N GLN A 299 6.72 -1.50 -10.94
CA GLN A 299 8.14 -1.15 -10.81
C GLN A 299 8.51 -0.56 -9.44
N LEU A 300 7.52 -0.27 -8.59
CA LEU A 300 7.74 0.13 -7.21
C LEU A 300 7.14 -0.97 -6.33
N PRO A 301 7.93 -1.93 -5.85
CA PRO A 301 7.44 -2.96 -4.96
C PRO A 301 6.78 -2.34 -3.73
N HIS A 302 5.56 -2.76 -3.43
CA HIS A 302 4.84 -2.28 -2.25
C HIS A 302 3.84 -3.31 -1.75
N PHE A 303 3.58 -3.27 -0.45
CA PHE A 303 2.48 -3.98 0.17
C PHE A 303 1.67 -3.03 1.04
N HIS A 304 0.45 -3.43 1.33
CA HIS A 304 -0.53 -2.66 2.07
C HIS A 304 -0.71 -3.25 3.47
N VAL A 305 -0.98 -2.38 4.44
CA VAL A 305 -1.25 -2.79 5.82
C VAL A 305 -2.41 -1.98 6.36
N PHE A 306 -3.43 -2.64 6.91
CA PHE A 306 -4.43 -2.01 7.75
C PHE A 306 -3.98 -2.12 9.18
N VAL A 307 -3.76 -0.96 9.81
CA VAL A 307 -3.20 -0.85 11.15
C VAL A 307 -4.25 -0.23 12.06
N LYS A 308 -4.53 -0.87 13.19
CA LYS A 308 -5.38 -0.33 14.25
C LYS A 308 -4.53 -0.08 15.49
N LYS A 309 -4.75 1.08 16.12
CA LYS A 309 -4.08 1.48 17.35
C LYS A 309 -5.14 1.74 18.43
N ILE A 310 -4.97 1.13 19.61
CA ILE A 310 -5.84 1.28 20.78
C ILE A 310 -5.30 2.30 21.77
#